data_AF-A0AAP4BZN6-F1
#
_entry.id   AF-A0AAP4BZN6-F1
#
_cell.length_a   1.000
_cell.length_b   1.000
_cell.length_c   1.000
_cell.angle_alpha   90.00
_cell.angle_beta   90.00
_cell.angle_gamma   90.00
#
_symmetry.space_group_name_H-M   'P 1'
#
loop_
_entity.id
_entity.type
_entity.pdbx_description
1 polymer ?
#
loop_
_entity_poly.entity_id
_entity_poly.type
_entity_poly.pdbx_seq_one_letter_code
_entity_poly.pdbx_strand_id
1 'polypeptide(L)' 'MGVQELSVKLDNGATYYFPAGIAPGEQGNRIEMLREAIENDSVFQSVDIDGNERTIHGHEVKNYHLSDAL' A
#
# COMPACT_ATOMS: atom_id res chain seq x y z
N MET A 1 -3.44 -13.13 16.30
CA MET A 1 -2.83 -13.06 14.96
C MET A 1 -3.08 -11.64 14.51
N GLY A 2 -2.05 -10.79 14.56
CA GLY A 2 -2.18 -9.35 14.38
C GLY A 2 -2.59 -9.00 12.96
N VAL A 3 -3.39 -7.96 12.80
CA VAL A 3 -3.69 -7.39 11.49
C VAL A 3 -2.42 -6.65 11.07
N GLN A 4 -1.74 -7.05 10.01
CA GLN A 4 -0.57 -6.28 9.55
C GLN A 4 -1.05 -5.01 8.83
N GLU A 5 -0.31 -3.91 8.96
CA GLU A 5 -0.55 -2.61 8.33
C GLU A 5 0.63 -2.24 7.44
N LEU A 6 0.33 -1.83 6.22
CA LEU A 6 1.26 -1.31 5.24
C LEU A 6 1.18 0.22 5.22
N SER A 7 2.22 0.88 5.71
CA SER A 7 2.40 2.33 5.58
C SER A 7 3.15 2.66 4.30
N VAL A 8 2.64 3.59 3.49
CA VAL A 8 3.25 4.04 2.23
C VAL A 8 3.45 5.55 2.28
N LYS A 9 4.69 6.00 2.18
CA LYS A 9 5.04 7.42 2.17
C LYS A 9 5.41 7.85 0.75
N LEU A 10 4.81 8.94 0.30
CA LEU A 10 5.09 9.52 -1.00
C LEU A 10 6.15 10.61 -0.92
N ASP A 11 6.75 10.93 -2.07
CA ASP A 11 7.74 11.99 -2.19
C ASP A 11 7.18 13.39 -1.92
N ASN A 12 5.88 13.59 -2.16
CA ASN A 12 5.17 14.82 -1.82
C ASN A 12 4.94 15.00 -0.31
N GLY A 13 5.36 14.03 0.51
CA GLY A 13 5.23 14.05 1.97
C GLY A 13 3.95 13.41 2.51
N ALA A 14 2.99 13.05 1.65
CA ALA A 14 1.80 12.30 2.05
C ALA A 14 2.16 10.91 2.57
N THR A 15 1.37 10.39 3.51
CA THR A 15 1.49 9.02 4.01
C THR A 15 0.11 8.39 4.03
N TYR A 16 0.00 7.20 3.44
CA TYR A 16 -1.22 6.41 3.38
C TYR A 16 -1.02 5.09 4.10
N TYR A 17 -2.08 4.60 4.74
CA TYR A 17 -2.07 3.38 5.53
C TYR A 17 -3.06 2.40 4.93
N PHE A 18 -2.60 1.17 4.71
CA PHE A 18 -3.37 0.11 4.08
C PHE A 18 -3.36 -1.09 5.03
N PRO A 19 -4.48 -1.80 5.26
CA PRO A 19 -4.40 -3.13 5.85
C PRO A 19 -3.54 -4.01 4.94
N ALA A 20 -2.52 -4.68 5.45
CA ALA A 20 -1.57 -5.46 4.66
C ALA A 20 -2.11 -6.83 4.21
N GLY A 21 -3.33 -7.17 4.61
CA GLY A 21 -4.05 -8.34 4.10
C GLY A 21 -4.50 -8.18 2.66
N ILE A 22 -5.08 -9.25 2.11
CA ILE A 22 -5.77 -9.22 0.82
C ILE A 22 -7.10 -8.52 1.04
N ALA A 23 -7.36 -7.39 0.38
CA ALA A 23 -8.70 -6.81 0.42
C ALA A 23 -9.68 -7.63 -0.41
N PRO A 24 -10.98 -7.60 -0.07
CA PRO A 24 -12.00 -8.20 -0.91
C PRO A 24 -11.95 -7.60 -2.32
N GLY A 25 -11.60 -8.43 -3.31
CA GLY A 25 -11.47 -8.02 -4.72
C GLY A 25 -10.04 -7.79 -5.22
N GLU A 26 -9.03 -7.83 -4.35
CA GLU A 26 -7.63 -7.72 -4.75
C GLU A 26 -7.03 -9.08 -5.15
N GLN A 27 -6.12 -9.06 -6.13
CA GLN A 27 -5.52 -10.26 -6.70
C GLN A 27 -4.30 -10.78 -5.92
N GLY A 28 -3.87 -10.10 -4.86
CA GLY A 28 -2.66 -10.47 -4.13
C GLY A 28 -2.47 -9.70 -2.82
N ASN A 29 -1.33 -9.95 -2.17
CA ASN A 29 -0.93 -9.18 -1.00
C ASN A 29 -0.52 -7.76 -1.45
N ARG A 30 -1.04 -6.74 -0.77
CA ARG A 30 -0.78 -5.34 -1.12
C ARG A 30 0.68 -4.96 -1.08
N ILE A 31 1.49 -5.61 -0.23
CA ILE A 31 2.94 -5.36 -0.22
C ILE A 31 3.60 -5.83 -1.52
N GLU A 32 3.15 -6.95 -2.08
CA GLU A 32 3.68 -7.47 -3.34
C GLU A 32 3.20 -6.62 -4.51
N MET A 33 1.93 -6.23 -4.50
CA MET A 33 1.39 -5.28 -5.49
C MET A 33 2.11 -3.93 -5.46
N LEU A 34 2.42 -3.41 -4.28
CA LEU A 34 3.17 -2.16 -4.14
C LEU A 34 4.61 -2.31 -4.66
N ARG A 35 5.29 -3.41 -4.34
CA ARG A 35 6.65 -3.69 -4.85
C ARG A 35 6.65 -3.76 -6.37
N GLU A 36 5.72 -4.51 -6.96
CA GLU A 36 5.59 -4.62 -8.40
C GLU A 36 5.34 -3.25 -9.05
N ALA A 37 4.48 -2.42 -8.44
CA ALA A 37 4.21 -1.06 -8.92
C ALA A 37 5.49 -0.19 -8.89
N ILE A 38 6.29 -0.26 -7.83
CA ILE A 38 7.57 0.48 -7.74
C ILE A 38 8.58 -0.04 -8.77
N GLU A 39 8.73 -1.36 -8.89
CA GLU A 39 9.70 -1.98 -9.79
C GLU A 39 9.39 -1.76 -11.28
N ASN A 40 8.10 -1.73 -11.64
CA ASN A 40 7.66 -1.59 -13.03
C ASN A 40 7.17 -0.17 -13.38
N ASP A 41 7.37 0.81 -12.49
CA ASP A 41 6.80 2.16 -12.60
C ASP A 41 5.30 2.14 -12.97
N SER A 42 4.57 1.24 -12.32
CA SER A 42 3.16 0.99 -12.55
C SER A 42 2.30 1.57 -11.43
N VAL A 43 0.99 1.35 -11.50
CA VAL A 43 0.04 1.90 -10.54
C VAL A 43 -0.30 0.87 -9.47
N PHE A 44 -0.17 1.27 -8.21
CA PHE A 44 -0.72 0.58 -7.06
C PHE A 44 -2.09 1.18 -6.74
N GLN A 45 -3.16 0.41 -6.96
CA GLN A 45 -4.52 0.79 -6.60
C GLN A 45 -5.01 -0.10 -5.46
N SER A 46 -5.41 0.52 -4.35
CA SER A 46 -5.87 -0.21 -3.16
C SER A 46 -6.73 0.67 -2.26
N VAL A 47 -7.48 0.05 -1.34
CA VAL A 47 -8.34 0.74 -0.37
C VAL A 47 -7.57 0.96 0.95
N ASP A 48 -7.47 2.21 1.39
CA ASP A 48 -6.82 2.57 2.65
C ASP A 48 -7.62 2.13 3.89
N ILE A 49 -7.03 2.28 5.08
CA ILE A 49 -7.69 1.95 6.36
C ILE A 49 -8.98 2.75 6.61
N ASP A 50 -9.11 3.93 5.99
CA ASP A 50 -10.27 4.81 6.07
C ASP A 50 -11.38 4.42 5.08
N GLY A 51 -11.15 3.39 4.24
CA GLY A 51 -12.10 2.91 3.24
C GLY A 51 -12.09 3.70 1.93
N ASN A 52 -11.11 4.57 1.70
CA ASN A 52 -10.98 5.31 0.45
C ASN A 52 -10.12 4.56 -0.55
N GLU A 53 -10.57 4.52 -1.80
CA GLU A 53 -9.74 4.04 -2.90
C GLU A 53 -8.58 5.03 -3.13
N ARG A 54 -7.35 4.50 -3.13
CA ARG A 54 -6.13 5.23 -3.42
C ARG A 54 -5.47 4.66 -4.66
N THR A 55 -5.00 5.57 -5.49
CA THR A 55 -4.17 5.29 -6.65
C THR A 55 -2.81 5.94 -6.40
N ILE A 56 -1.77 5.13 -6.36
CA ILE A 56 -0.40 5.56 -6.09
C ILE A 56 0.47 5.08 -7.26
N HIS A 57 1.25 5.98 -7.86
CA HIS A 57 2.24 5.56 -8.85
C HIS A 57 3.52 5.09 -8.17
N GLY A 58 4.14 4.04 -8.71
CA GLY A 58 5.37 3.45 -8.15
C GLY A 58 6.48 4.47 -7.94
N HIS A 59 6.72 5.36 -8.91
CA HIS A 59 7.73 6.43 -8.78
C HIS A 59 7.41 7.51 -7.73
N GLU A 60 6.17 7.62 -7.26
CA GLU A 60 5.82 8.56 -6.20
C GLU A 60 6.16 8.02 -4.81
N VAL A 61 6.46 6.72 -4.70
CA VAL A 61 6.72 6.06 -3.42
C VAL A 61 8.15 6.31 -2.98
N LYS A 62 8.28 7.09 -1.92
CA LYS A 62 9.56 7.36 -1.27
C LYS A 62 10.04 6.20 -0.41
N ASN A 63 9.14 5.65 0.41
CA ASN A 63 9.38 4.44 1.19
C ASN A 63 8.07 3.79 1.65
N TYR A 64 8.15 2.55 2.13
CA TYR A 64 7.03 1.83 2.73
C TYR A 64 7.50 0.98 3.91
N HIS A 65 6.59 0.67 4.83
CA HIS A 65 6.86 -0.14 6.01
C HIS A 65 5.68 -1.07 6.32
N LEU A 66 5.99 -2.26 6.81
CA LEU A 66 5.01 -3.25 7.26
C LEU A 66 5.11 -3.37 8.78
N SER A 67 4.01 -3.04 9.47
CA SER A 67 3.89 -3.08 10.93
C SER A 67 2.84 -4.11 11.34
N ASP A 68 2.98 -4.74 12.50
CA ASP A 68 1.83 -5.40 13.16
C ASP A 68 0.94 -4.31 13.76
N ALA A 69 -0.35 -4.27 13.39
CA ALA A 69 -1.32 -3.44 14.08
C ALA A 69 -1.56 -4.03 15.49
N LEU A 70 -1.30 -3.20 16.50
CA LEU A 70 -1.45 -3.53 17.92
C LEU A 70 -2.91 -3.70 18.34
#